data_AF-A0A5R9EKD0-F1
#
_entry.id   AF-A0A5R9EKD0-F1
#
_cell.length_a   1.000
_cell.length_b   1.000
_cell.length_c   1.000
_cell.angle_alpha   90.00
_cell.angle_beta   90.00
_cell.angle_gamma   90.00
#
_symmetry.space_group_name_H-M   'P 1'
#
loop_
_entity.id
_entity.type
_entity.pdbx_description
1 polymer ?
#
loop_
_entity_poly.entity_id
_entity_poly.type
_entity_poly.pdbx_seq_one_letter_code
_entity_poly.pdbx_strand_id
1 'polypeptide(L)' 'MTWGLLLDEWALIEADLHEVYGVDLSTPGLLQTRSWRWLRIRILGLLSTECRLSRHFAPPEPKQPKRKGGR' A
#
# COMPACT_ATOMS: atom_id res chain seq x y z
N MET A 1 4.50 -3.88 -12.64
CA MET A 1 3.31 -3.91 -11.78
C MET A 1 2.06 -3.90 -12.64
N THR A 2 1.09 -4.80 -12.41
CA THR A 2 -0.23 -4.75 -13.06
C THR A 2 -1.31 -4.36 -12.04
N TRP A 3 -2.49 -3.97 -12.51
CA TRP A 3 -3.62 -3.67 -11.61
C TRP A 3 -4.15 -4.91 -10.89
N GLY A 4 -4.12 -6.09 -11.53
CA GLY A 4 -4.55 -7.34 -10.89
C GLY A 4 -3.75 -7.64 -9.63
N LEU A 5 -2.42 -7.67 -9.75
CA LEU A 5 -1.51 -7.89 -8.62
C LEU A 5 -1.72 -6.88 -7.49
N LEU A 6 -1.98 -5.61 -7.83
CA LEU A 6 -2.22 -4.58 -6.84
C LEU A 6 -3.55 -4.80 -6.08
N LEU A 7 -4.60 -5.19 -6.80
CA LEU A 7 -5.93 -5.42 -6.24
C LEU A 7 -6.05 -6.75 -5.50
N ASP A 8 -5.20 -7.73 -5.80
CA ASP A 8 -5.08 -8.96 -5.00
C ASP A 8 -4.70 -8.64 -3.54
N GLU A 9 -3.99 -7.54 -3.31
CA GLU A 9 -3.62 -7.01 -1.99
C GLU A 9 -4.65 -6.02 -1.42
N TRP A 10 -5.95 -6.26 -1.65
CA TRP A 10 -7.04 -5.35 -1.25
C TRP A 10 -7.02 -4.99 0.24
N ALA A 11 -6.72 -5.96 1.12
CA ALA A 11 -6.66 -5.72 2.56
C ALA A 11 -5.55 -4.73 2.95
N LEU A 12 -4.41 -4.76 2.26
CA LEU A 12 -3.34 -3.78 2.46
C LEU A 12 -3.76 -2.40 1.95
N ILE A 13 -4.45 -2.34 0.81
CA ILE A 13 -5.01 -1.11 0.26
C ILE A 13 -6.00 -0.48 1.25
N GLU A 14 -6.98 -1.24 1.77
CA GLU A 14 -7.97 -0.73 2.72
C GLU A 14 -7.31 -0.17 3.99
N ALA A 15 -6.39 -0.94 4.59
CA ALA A 15 -5.70 -0.52 5.80
C ALA A 15 -4.88 0.77 5.57
N ASP A 16 -4.16 0.85 4.45
CA ASP A 16 -3.30 1.99 4.15
C ASP A 16 -4.08 3.22 3.66
N LEU A 17 -5.22 3.05 2.98
CA LEU A 17 -6.12 4.16 2.68
C LEU A 17 -6.64 4.82 3.97
N HIS A 18 -6.97 4.01 4.97
CA HIS A 18 -7.39 4.52 6.27
C HIS A 18 -6.22 5.19 7.01
N GLU A 19 -5.07 4.52 7.12
CA GLU A 19 -3.93 5.05 7.89
C GLU A 19 -3.31 6.31 7.28
N VAL A 20 -3.13 6.35 5.95
CA VAL A 20 -2.43 7.45 5.26
C VAL A 20 -3.37 8.63 4.98
N TYR A 21 -4.63 8.36 4.62
CA TYR A 21 -5.56 9.40 4.15
C TYR A 21 -6.79 9.59 5.02
N GLY A 22 -7.00 8.77 6.07
CA GLY A 22 -8.24 8.78 6.84
C GLY A 22 -9.44 8.27 6.04
N VAL A 23 -9.21 7.48 4.98
CA VAL A 23 -10.26 6.97 4.10
C VAL A 23 -10.67 5.56 4.54
N ASP A 24 -11.79 5.46 5.25
CA ASP A 24 -12.41 4.19 5.60
C ASP A 24 -13.38 3.74 4.49
N LEU A 25 -13.02 2.70 3.74
CA LEU A 25 -13.84 2.16 2.65
C LEU A 25 -15.13 1.49 3.11
N SER A 26 -15.25 1.15 4.41
CA SER A 26 -16.49 0.65 5.00
C SER A 26 -17.53 1.75 5.23
N THR A 27 -17.14 3.02 5.07
CA THR A 27 -18.06 4.17 5.21
C THR A 27 -19.22 4.04 4.21
N PRO A 28 -20.48 3.94 4.70
CA PRO A 28 -21.64 3.81 3.83
C PRO A 28 -21.74 4.96 2.82
N GLY A 29 -21.97 4.65 1.54
CA GLY A 29 -22.15 5.66 0.50
C GLY A 29 -20.86 6.23 -0.10
N LEU A 30 -19.68 5.93 0.47
CA LEU A 30 -18.43 6.53 0.03
C LEU A 30 -18.08 6.15 -1.42
N LEU A 31 -18.09 4.86 -1.74
CA LEU A 31 -17.73 4.38 -3.08
C LEU A 31 -18.83 4.64 -4.13
N GLN A 32 -20.06 4.88 -3.69
CA GLN A 32 -21.18 5.25 -4.56
C GLN A 32 -21.11 6.72 -5.00
N THR A 33 -20.55 7.60 -4.15
CA THR A 33 -20.47 9.05 -4.41
C THR A 33 -19.15 9.49 -5.04
N ARG A 34 -18.13 8.62 -5.05
CA ARG A 34 -16.80 8.91 -5.61
C ARG A 34 -16.57 8.12 -6.89
N SER A 35 -15.88 8.75 -7.84
CA SER A 35 -15.53 8.10 -9.10
C SER A 35 -14.41 7.06 -8.89
N TRP A 36 -14.34 6.05 -9.76
CA TRP A 36 -13.21 5.12 -9.77
C TRP A 36 -11.86 5.84 -9.89
N ARG A 37 -11.79 6.94 -10.66
CA ARG A 37 -10.57 7.76 -10.76
C ARG A 37 -10.13 8.34 -9.42
N TRP A 38 -11.06 8.74 -8.55
CA TRP A 38 -10.76 9.25 -7.21
C TRP A 38 -10.07 8.20 -6.32
N LEU A 39 -10.56 6.96 -6.36
CA LEU A 39 -9.97 5.84 -5.61
C LEU A 39 -8.64 5.42 -6.23
N ARG A 40 -8.60 5.26 -7.56
CA ARG A 40 -7.41 4.88 -8.33
C ARG A 40 -6.21 5.76 -8.03
N ILE A 41 -6.38 7.08 -7.97
CA ILE A 41 -5.27 8.02 -7.67
C ILE A 41 -4.74 7.81 -6.25
N ARG A 42 -5.62 7.53 -5.27
CA ARG A 42 -5.19 7.29 -3.88
C ARG A 42 -4.44 5.97 -3.75
N ILE A 43 -4.91 4.92 -4.41
CA ILE A 43 -4.21 3.63 -4.45
C ILE A 43 -2.80 3.80 -5.04
N LEU A 44 -2.65 4.55 -6.14
CA LEU A 44 -1.32 4.85 -6.69
C LEU A 44 -0.48 5.72 -5.77
N GLY A 45 -1.11 6.67 -5.05
CA GLY A 45 -0.46 7.51 -4.05
C GLY A 45 0.16 6.69 -2.92
N LEU A 46 -0.49 5.61 -2.48
CA LEU A 46 0.06 4.72 -1.45
C LEU A 46 1.42 4.13 -1.84
N LEU A 47 1.63 3.79 -3.12
CA LEU A 47 2.91 3.28 -3.63
C LEU A 47 4.06 4.31 -3.57
N SER A 48 3.74 5.59 -3.33
CA SER A 48 4.72 6.67 -3.13
C SER A 48 4.92 7.02 -1.65
N THR A 49 4.41 6.20 -0.73
CA THR A 49 4.53 6.40 0.72
C THR A 49 5.25 5.23 1.38
N GLU A 50 5.71 5.39 2.62
CA GLU A 50 6.32 4.34 3.44
C GLU A 50 5.26 3.47 4.15
N CYS A 51 4.26 2.99 3.41
CA CYS A 51 3.17 2.16 3.94
C CYS A 51 3.41 0.65 3.78
N ARG A 52 2.46 -0.20 4.20
CA ARG A 52 2.58 -1.66 4.09
C ARG A 52 2.52 -2.11 2.63
N LEU A 53 1.61 -1.53 1.85
CA LEU A 53 1.43 -1.81 0.43
C LEU A 53 2.70 -1.49 -0.37
N SER A 54 3.31 -0.33 -0.11
CA SER A 54 4.58 0.06 -0.73
C SER A 54 5.70 -0.94 -0.42
N ARG A 55 5.87 -1.31 0.86
CA ARG A 55 6.85 -2.32 1.29
C ARG A 55 6.58 -3.72 0.75
N HIS A 56 5.32 -4.08 0.53
CA HIS A 56 4.96 -5.36 -0.07
C HIS A 56 5.50 -5.46 -1.50
N PHE A 57 5.32 -4.40 -2.31
CA PHE A 57 5.76 -4.40 -3.71
C PHE A 57 7.21 -3.92 -3.93
N ALA A 58 7.80 -3.26 -2.96
CA ALA A 58 9.21 -2.89 -2.92
C ALA A 58 9.84 -3.30 -1.58
N PRO A 59 10.08 -4.62 -1.37
CA PRO A 59 10.68 -5.09 -0.13
C PRO A 59 12.05 -4.45 0.10
N PRO A 60 12.37 -4.00 1.32
CA PRO A 60 13.68 -3.47 1.62
C PRO A 60 14.75 -4.54 1.40
N GLU A 61 15.93 -4.13 0.94
CA GLU A 61 17.04 -5.07 0.74
C GLU A 61 17.35 -5.82 2.06
N PRO A 62 17.55 -7.15 1.98
CA PRO A 62 17.90 -7.92 3.17
C PRO A 62 19.23 -7.39 3.71
N LYS A 63 19.22 -6.96 4.98
CA LYS A 63 20.44 -6.51 5.68
C LYS A 63 21.44 -7.66 5.67
N GLN A 64 22.54 -7.52 4.93
CA GLN A 64 23.58 -8.54 4.92
C GLN A 64 24.10 -8.78 6.34
N PRO A 65 24.27 -10.03 6.77
CA PRO A 65 24.81 -10.32 8.08
C PRO A 65 26.22 -9.75 8.19
N LYS A 66 26.47 -8.90 9.20
CA LYS A 66 27.81 -8.41 9.51
C LYS A 66 28.73 -9.62 9.68
N ARG A 67 29.71 -9.80 8.78
CA ARG A 67 30.78 -10.78 8.96
C ARG A 67 31.42 -10.49 10.31
N LYS A 68 31.26 -11.40 11.29
CA LYS A 68 32.01 -11.35 12.54
C LYS A 68 33.48 -11.50 12.15
N GLY A 69 34.23 -10.40 12.20
CA GLY A 69 35.67 -10.40 12.00
C GLY A 69 36.29 -11.36 13.01
N GLY A 70 36.87 -12.45 12.49
CA GLY A 70 37.67 -13.39 13.28
C GLY A 70 38.91 -12.67 13.82
N ARG A 71 39.15 -12.90 15.11
CA ARG A 71 40.33 -12.48 15.87
C ARG A 71 41.61 -13.08 15.30
#